data_AF-D0R4N6-F1
#
_entry.id   AF-D0R4N6-F1
#
_cell.length_a   1.000
_cell.length_b   1.000
_cell.length_c   1.000
_cell.angle_alpha   90.00
_cell.angle_beta   90.00
_cell.angle_gamma   90.00
#
_symmetry.space_group_name_H-M   'P 1'
#
loop_
_entity.id
_entity.type
_entity.pdbx_description
1 polymer ?
#
loop_
_entity_poly.entity_id
_entity_poly.type
_entity_poly.pdbx_seq_one_letter_code
_entity_poly.pdbx_strand_id
1 'polypeptide(L)'
;MDKYGKKKSQTYTKYDGKNKLSTSANRVYLDAFKKDTFKLNGKKISIGWSLQGEHHYDYDVLAIYNHDLTKDGQHKTFLFCWHKQKPIVLVDESGKGNVVNLHVSQDKSLNGSFSNIMYGENI
;
A
#
# COMPACT_ATOMS: atom_id res chain seq x y z
N MET A 1 4.63 2.08 -11.29
CA MET A 1 4.60 3.23 -10.35
C MET A 1 5.47 4.38 -10.82
N ASP A 2 6.57 4.15 -11.54
CA ASP A 2 7.49 5.21 -11.98
C ASP A 2 6.81 6.31 -12.82
N LYS A 3 5.99 5.92 -13.82
CA LYS A 3 5.20 6.88 -14.62
C LYS A 3 4.22 7.70 -13.77
N TYR A 4 3.57 7.04 -12.81
CA TYR A 4 2.67 7.70 -11.85
C TYR A 4 3.44 8.70 -10.97
N GLY A 5 4.57 8.26 -10.41
CA GLY A 5 5.47 9.07 -9.60
C GLY A 5 5.98 10.29 -10.35
N LYS A 6 6.45 10.13 -11.59
CA LYS A 6 6.90 11.25 -12.43
C LYS A 6 5.80 12.31 -12.63
N LYS A 7 4.54 11.89 -12.85
CA LYS A 7 3.40 12.81 -12.98
C LYS A 7 3.07 13.55 -11.67
N LYS A 8 3.38 12.95 -10.52
CA LYS A 8 3.10 13.50 -9.18
C LYS A 8 4.34 14.13 -8.53
N SER A 9 5.48 14.17 -9.21
CA SER A 9 6.78 14.54 -8.63
C SER A 9 7.16 13.72 -7.39
N GLN A 10 6.90 12.40 -7.43
CA GLN A 10 7.17 11.44 -6.36
C GLN A 10 8.07 10.31 -6.87
N THR A 11 8.96 9.81 -6.01
CA THR A 11 9.82 8.65 -6.28
C THR A 11 9.46 7.54 -5.30
N TYR A 12 9.16 6.35 -5.81
CA TYR A 12 8.70 5.24 -4.99
C TYR A 12 9.74 4.15 -4.83
N THR A 13 9.99 3.77 -3.59
CA THR A 13 10.68 2.53 -3.25
C THR A 13 9.65 1.41 -3.22
N LYS A 14 9.86 0.37 -4.03
CA LYS A 14 9.03 -0.83 -4.06
C LYS A 14 9.55 -1.85 -3.05
N TYR A 15 8.67 -2.54 -2.33
CA TYR A 15 9.07 -3.77 -1.63
C TYR A 15 9.40 -4.86 -2.65
N ASP A 16 10.64 -5.33 -2.65
CA ASP A 16 11.19 -6.23 -3.66
C ASP A 16 11.04 -7.73 -3.30
N GLY A 17 10.42 -8.04 -2.15
CA GLY A 17 10.25 -9.39 -1.65
C GLY A 17 11.48 -9.96 -0.92
N LYS A 18 12.59 -9.21 -0.82
CA LYS A 18 13.84 -9.65 -0.19
C LYS A 18 14.30 -8.68 0.89
N ASN A 19 14.40 -7.40 0.54
CA ASN A 19 14.86 -6.33 1.38
C ASN A 19 13.69 -5.69 2.13
N LYS A 20 13.93 -5.32 3.38
CA LYS A 20 12.95 -4.57 4.19
C LYS A 20 12.64 -3.23 3.52
N LEU A 21 11.36 -2.89 3.45
CA LEU A 21 10.93 -1.53 3.08
C LEU A 21 10.64 -0.75 4.35
N SER A 22 11.41 0.31 4.58
CA SER A 22 11.22 1.22 5.72
C SER A 22 10.61 2.55 5.27
N THR A 23 9.75 3.13 6.09
CA THR A 23 9.22 4.49 5.89
C THR A 23 9.89 5.48 6.86
N SER A 24 9.82 6.78 6.55
CA SER A 24 10.27 7.85 7.45
C SER A 24 9.54 7.87 8.80
N ALA A 25 8.38 7.21 8.92
CA ALA A 25 7.65 7.02 10.17
C ALA A 25 8.16 5.83 11.02
N ASN A 26 9.33 5.27 10.69
CA ASN A 26 9.93 4.09 11.31
C ASN A 26 9.11 2.80 11.14
N ARG A 27 8.21 2.75 10.15
CA ARG A 27 7.44 1.55 9.82
C ARG A 27 8.26 0.67 8.90
N VAL A 28 8.29 -0.64 9.19
CA VAL A 28 9.06 -1.63 8.41
C VAL A 28 8.12 -2.68 7.88
N TYR A 29 8.01 -2.81 6.56
CA TYR A 29 7.26 -3.88 5.91
C TYR A 29 8.18 -5.09 5.65
N LEU A 30 7.75 -6.33 5.91
CA LEU A 30 6.38 -6.76 6.24
C LEU A 30 6.04 -6.82 7.74
N ASP A 31 7.00 -6.52 8.63
CA ASP A 31 6.84 -6.58 10.09
C ASP A 31 5.62 -5.79 10.59
N ALA A 32 5.32 -4.65 9.94
CA ALA A 32 4.20 -3.79 10.24
C ALA A 32 2.88 -4.56 10.28
N PHE A 33 2.64 -5.50 9.35
CA PHE A 33 1.39 -6.29 9.32
C PHE A 33 1.18 -7.16 10.56
N LYS A 34 2.24 -7.44 11.33
CA LYS A 34 2.15 -8.20 12.58
C LYS A 34 2.11 -7.31 13.82
N LYS A 35 2.74 -6.13 13.76
CA LYS A 35 2.98 -5.26 14.92
C LYS A 35 1.98 -4.10 15.03
N ASP A 36 1.52 -3.60 13.89
CA ASP A 36 0.68 -2.41 13.84
C ASP A 36 -0.81 -2.76 13.76
N THR A 37 -1.65 -1.83 14.22
CA THR A 37 -3.10 -1.89 14.07
C THR A 37 -3.51 -1.10 12.84
N PHE A 38 -3.95 -1.80 11.80
CA PHE A 38 -4.47 -1.18 10.58
C PHE A 38 -5.97 -0.87 10.71
N LYS A 39 -6.33 0.35 10.32
CA LYS A 39 -7.71 0.82 10.29
C LYS A 39 -8.04 1.39 8.92
N LEU A 40 -9.22 1.06 8.41
CA LEU A 40 -9.80 1.69 7.22
C LEU A 40 -11.08 2.43 7.65
N ASN A 41 -11.13 3.74 7.40
CA ASN A 41 -12.25 4.59 7.84
C ASN A 41 -12.60 4.41 9.33
N GLY A 42 -11.56 4.35 10.19
CA GLY A 42 -11.69 4.20 11.64
C GLY A 42 -11.96 2.78 12.15
N LYS A 43 -12.24 1.81 11.27
CA LYS A 43 -12.51 0.41 11.65
C LYS A 43 -11.26 -0.45 11.48
N LYS A 44 -10.96 -1.30 12.47
CA LYS A 44 -9.87 -2.29 12.37
C LYS A 44 -10.15 -3.25 11.22
N ILE A 45 -9.13 -3.58 10.43
CA ILE A 45 -9.22 -4.53 9.31
C ILE A 45 -8.17 -5.64 9.42
N SER A 46 -8.44 -6.80 8.81
CA SER A 46 -7.42 -7.82 8.57
C SER A 46 -6.69 -7.53 7.26
N ILE A 47 -5.38 -7.28 7.32
CA ILE A 47 -4.56 -6.94 6.16
C ILE A 47 -3.18 -7.53 6.32
N GLY A 48 -2.62 -8.06 5.23
CA GLY A 48 -1.30 -8.68 5.26
C GLY A 48 -0.79 -9.03 3.88
N TRP A 49 0.50 -9.31 3.81
CA TRP A 49 1.14 -9.76 2.58
C TRP A 49 0.68 -11.17 2.21
N SER A 50 0.19 -11.35 1.00
CA SER A 50 -0.33 -12.63 0.50
C SER A 50 -0.10 -12.67 -1.00
N LEU A 51 0.97 -13.34 -1.42
CA LEU A 51 1.21 -13.60 -2.84
C LEU A 51 0.40 -14.85 -3.21
N GLN A 52 -0.23 -14.85 -4.39
CA GLN A 52 -0.92 -16.02 -4.98
C GLN A 52 -2.30 -16.41 -4.39
N GLY A 53 -3.14 -15.44 -4.02
CA GLY A 53 -4.59 -15.69 -3.88
C GLY A 53 -4.96 -16.66 -2.75
N GLU A 54 -4.09 -16.80 -1.74
CA GLU A 54 -4.33 -17.66 -0.58
C GLU A 54 -5.43 -17.09 0.35
N HIS A 55 -5.85 -15.83 0.12
CA HIS A 55 -6.99 -15.18 0.80
C HIS A 55 -6.94 -15.26 2.32
N HIS A 56 -5.74 -15.10 2.89
CA HIS A 56 -5.49 -15.16 4.32
C HIS A 56 -5.99 -13.93 5.08
N TYR A 57 -6.24 -12.81 4.38
CA TYR A 57 -6.64 -11.54 4.98
C TYR A 57 -7.87 -10.97 4.28
N ASP A 58 -8.59 -10.07 4.96
CA ASP A 58 -9.66 -9.30 4.29
C ASP A 58 -9.06 -8.51 3.12
N TYR A 59 -7.84 -8.00 3.29
CA TYR A 59 -7.07 -7.29 2.28
C TYR A 59 -5.71 -7.99 2.06
N ASP A 60 -5.61 -8.74 0.98
CA ASP A 60 -4.36 -9.39 0.55
C ASP A 60 -3.48 -8.37 -0.16
N VAL A 61 -2.34 -8.01 0.43
CA VAL A 61 -1.39 -7.05 -0.14
C VAL A 61 -0.49 -7.75 -1.15
N LEU A 62 -0.53 -7.29 -2.40
CA LEU A 62 0.22 -7.82 -3.54
C LEU A 62 1.46 -6.98 -3.88
N ALA A 63 1.43 -5.69 -3.58
CA ALA A 63 2.57 -4.80 -3.78
C ALA A 63 2.53 -3.61 -2.81
N ILE A 64 3.72 -3.15 -2.44
CA ILE A 64 3.92 -2.00 -1.54
C ILE A 64 4.88 -1.03 -2.21
N TYR A 65 4.51 0.24 -2.24
CA TYR A 65 5.33 1.33 -2.76
C TYR A 65 5.32 2.49 -1.79
N ASN A 66 6.49 2.95 -1.35
CA ASN A 66 6.62 4.07 -0.42
C ASN A 66 7.35 5.24 -1.05
N HIS A 67 6.86 6.45 -0.79
CA HIS A 67 7.57 7.69 -1.00
C HIS A 67 7.67 8.43 0.32
N ASP A 68 8.89 8.67 0.80
CA ASP A 68 9.11 9.54 1.95
C ASP A 68 9.04 11.00 1.49
N LEU A 69 8.29 11.82 2.25
CA LEU A 69 8.23 13.26 2.02
C LEU A 69 9.45 13.94 2.67
N THR A 70 9.63 15.23 2.38
CA THR A 70 10.77 16.02 2.87
C THR A 70 10.82 16.17 4.39
N LYS A 71 9.66 16.11 5.07
CA LYS A 71 9.58 16.23 6.52
C LYS A 71 9.68 14.85 7.18
N ASP A 72 10.53 14.74 8.20
CA ASP A 72 10.69 13.53 9.00
C ASP A 72 9.34 12.99 9.51
N GLY A 73 9.16 11.68 9.42
CA GLY A 73 7.91 11.01 9.79
C GLY A 73 6.77 11.17 8.80
N GLN A 74 6.92 11.93 7.70
CA GLN A 74 5.91 12.02 6.64
C GLN A 74 6.28 11.10 5.48
N HIS A 75 5.32 10.28 5.09
CA HIS A 75 5.45 9.37 3.96
C HIS A 75 4.10 9.20 3.27
N LYS A 76 4.13 8.60 2.08
CA LYS A 76 2.96 8.13 1.35
C LYS A 76 3.22 6.71 0.88
N THR A 77 2.64 5.74 1.56
CA THR A 77 2.73 4.32 1.17
C THR A 77 1.44 3.87 0.49
N PHE A 78 1.59 3.30 -0.70
CA PHE A 78 0.52 2.64 -1.44
C PHE A 78 0.59 1.13 -1.21
N LEU A 79 -0.52 0.57 -0.77
CA LEU A 79 -0.74 -0.87 -0.63
C LEU A 79 -1.72 -1.30 -1.73
N PHE A 80 -1.22 -2.09 -2.67
CA PHE A 80 -2.03 -2.66 -3.74
C PHE A 80 -2.60 -3.97 -3.26
N CYS A 81 -3.91 -4.01 -3.08
CA CYS A 81 -4.57 -5.12 -2.42
C CYS A 81 -5.60 -5.81 -3.33
N TRP A 82 -5.79 -7.09 -3.07
CA TRP A 82 -6.96 -7.83 -3.49
C TRP A 82 -7.95 -7.93 -2.32
N HIS A 83 -9.21 -7.56 -2.57
CA HIS A 83 -10.27 -7.57 -1.56
C HIS A 83 -11.60 -7.95 -2.21
N LYS A 84 -12.23 -9.04 -1.76
CA LYS A 84 -13.54 -9.48 -2.26
C LYS A 84 -13.63 -9.52 -3.80
N GLN A 85 -12.65 -10.18 -4.41
CA GLN A 85 -12.53 -10.32 -5.89
C GLN A 85 -12.38 -8.99 -6.64
N LYS A 86 -11.92 -7.94 -5.95
CA LYS A 86 -11.70 -6.62 -6.55
C LYS A 86 -10.31 -6.09 -6.21
N PRO A 87 -9.59 -5.55 -7.18
CA PRO A 87 -8.37 -4.80 -6.93
C PRO A 87 -8.71 -3.47 -6.27
N ILE A 88 -7.97 -3.13 -5.22
CA ILE A 88 -8.12 -1.87 -4.48
C ILE A 88 -6.74 -1.32 -4.10
N VAL A 89 -6.57 0.00 -4.17
CA VAL A 89 -5.35 0.66 -3.70
C VAL A 89 -5.66 1.39 -2.40
N LEU A 90 -5.00 0.99 -1.32
CA LEU A 90 -5.05 1.67 -0.02
C LEU A 90 -3.83 2.58 0.14
N VAL A 91 -4.02 3.69 0.86
CA VAL A 91 -2.99 4.71 1.08
C VAL A 91 -2.78 4.92 2.57
N ASP A 92 -1.52 4.85 3.00
CA ASP A 92 -1.04 5.18 4.34
C ASP A 92 -0.24 6.49 4.27
N GLU A 93 -0.69 7.48 5.04
CA GLU A 93 0.01 8.74 5.30
C GLU A 93 0.07 9.01 6.82
N SER A 94 -0.06 7.96 7.62
CA SER A 94 -0.01 8.04 9.08
C SER A 94 1.40 8.38 9.55
N GLY A 95 1.48 9.16 10.63
CA GLY A 95 2.76 9.47 11.26
C GLY A 95 3.34 8.28 12.05
N LYS A 96 4.32 8.60 12.90
CA LYS A 96 4.92 7.64 13.83
C LYS A 96 3.86 7.07 14.78
N GLY A 97 4.02 5.80 15.16
CA GLY A 97 3.13 5.07 16.06
C GLY A 97 2.69 3.73 15.48
N ASN A 98 1.93 2.97 16.29
CA ASN A 98 1.49 1.61 15.95
C ASN A 98 0.08 1.56 15.34
N VAL A 99 -0.54 2.70 15.03
CA VAL A 99 -1.85 2.76 14.38
C VAL A 99 -1.69 3.31 12.97
N VAL A 100 -2.11 2.51 11.99
CA VAL A 100 -2.07 2.86 10.57
C VAL A 100 -3.48 3.19 10.10
N ASN A 101 -3.73 4.45 9.81
CA ASN A 101 -5.03 4.89 9.27
C ASN A 101 -4.95 4.92 7.74
N LEU A 102 -5.57 3.92 7.13
CA LEU A 102 -5.69 3.78 5.70
C LEU A 102 -6.94 4.49 5.17
N HIS A 103 -6.83 4.94 3.93
CA HIS A 103 -7.97 5.33 3.09
C HIS A 103 -7.83 4.73 1.69
N VAL A 104 -8.94 4.62 0.97
CA VAL A 104 -8.92 4.18 -0.44
C VAL A 104 -8.37 5.32 -1.31
N SER A 105 -7.45 5.01 -2.20
CA SER A 105 -6.94 5.97 -3.19
C SER A 105 -8.11 6.57 -3.98
N GLN A 106 -8.16 7.90 -4.06
CA GLN A 106 -9.14 8.62 -4.87
C GLN A 106 -8.66 8.87 -6.31
N ASP A 107 -7.43 8.46 -6.64
CA ASP A 107 -6.86 8.64 -7.98
C ASP A 107 -7.40 7.57 -8.94
N LYS A 108 -8.40 7.97 -9.75
CA LYS A 108 -9.05 7.10 -10.73
C LYS A 108 -8.06 6.47 -11.72
N SER A 109 -6.99 7.19 -12.09
CA SER A 109 -6.00 6.67 -13.03
C SER A 109 -5.16 5.55 -12.43
N LEU A 110 -4.82 5.68 -11.14
CA LEU A 110 -4.08 4.66 -10.41
C LEU A 110 -4.92 3.40 -10.20
N ASN A 111 -6.17 3.59 -9.74
CA ASN A 111 -7.10 2.48 -9.53
C ASN A 111 -7.43 1.77 -10.84
N GLY A 112 -7.70 2.51 -11.91
CA GLY A 112 -7.97 1.93 -13.24
C GLY A 112 -6.79 1.13 -13.77
N SER A 113 -5.58 1.69 -13.71
CA SER A 113 -4.37 0.98 -14.16
C SER A 113 -4.14 -0.32 -13.39
N PHE A 114 -4.38 -0.32 -12.08
CA PHE A 114 -4.25 -1.53 -11.27
C PHE A 114 -5.33 -2.56 -11.58
N SER A 115 -6.58 -2.11 -11.80
CA SER A 115 -7.66 -3.00 -12.25
C SER A 115 -7.33 -3.68 -13.56
N ASN A 116 -6.87 -2.93 -14.56
CA ASN A 116 -6.52 -3.48 -15.87
C ASN A 116 -5.42 -4.55 -15.74
N ILE A 117 -4.37 -4.28 -14.95
CA ILE A 117 -3.31 -5.26 -14.64
C ILE A 117 -3.90 -6.55 -14.05
N MET A 118 -4.74 -6.42 -13.03
CA MET A 118 -5.27 -7.58 -12.29
C MET A 118 -6.28 -8.40 -13.08
N TYR A 119 -7.00 -7.77 -14.01
CA TYR A 119 -7.94 -8.46 -14.90
C TYR A 119 -7.31 -8.91 -16.22
N GLY A 120 -6.02 -8.64 -16.44
CA GLY A 120 -5.32 -8.99 -17.68
C GLY A 120 -5.78 -8.17 -18.90
N GLU A 121 -6.35 -6.99 -18.68
CA GLU A 121 -6.73 -6.06 -19.74
C GLU A 121 -5.47 -5.31 -20.22
N ASN A 122 -5.32 -5.13 -21.53
CA ASN A 122 -4.18 -4.43 -22.12
C ASN A 122 -3.99 -3.03 -21.50
N ILE A 123 -2.74 -2.72 -21.10
CA ILE A 123 -2.34 -1.51 -20.35
C ILE A 123 -1.57 -0.55 -21.26
#